data_AF-A0A1J5REZ3-F1
#
_entry.id   AF-A0A1J5REZ3-F1
#
_cell.length_a   1.000
_cell.length_b   1.000
_cell.length_c   1.000
_cell.angle_alpha   90.00
_cell.angle_beta   90.00
_cell.angle_gamma   90.00
#
_symmetry.space_group_name_H-M   'P 1'
#
loop_
_entity.id
_entity.type
_entity.pdbx_description
1 polymer ?
#
loop_
_entity_poly.entity_id
_entity_poly.type
_entity_poly.pdbx_seq_one_letter_code
_entity_poly.pdbx_strand_id
1 'polypeptide(L)'
;MRSQDFFIETADEGPWGKAQRVLDEALIEQIHAGAGRRADVEVAVPLARLIHDEFEGHGTDGNTRLSNIESRGAMAALRAVLARLDVPFAPPFDDFDDFRTYWKRNGAAGTGGWQARRDILAKLFNPVHDQLADLQVGALRSVLAQPVTTHPRTGWTRVDEEVAELRRHFQAARTPQDYRNVGNDCVIVLERLSAAAYSADRHLSGDDDEPPVAKTKDRLDRVIEVDLPGPENAELRKLVRAAIQQAQAVKHRTPNRRHAGIAADSVILLANMFRRLAEPED
;
A
#
# COMPACT_ATOMS: atom_id res chain seq x y z
N MET A 1 -11.93 3.84 0.98
CA MET A 1 -12.15 2.58 1.72
C MET A 1 -10.81 1.86 1.92
N ARG A 2 -10.59 1.16 3.04
CA ARG A 2 -9.39 0.35 3.37
C ARG A 2 -9.73 -1.14 3.39
N SER A 3 -8.72 -2.01 3.33
CA SER A 3 -8.91 -3.48 3.40
C SER A 3 -9.58 -3.94 4.71
N GLN A 4 -9.36 -3.22 5.80
CA GLN A 4 -10.02 -3.46 7.09
C GLN A 4 -11.51 -3.10 7.11
N ASP A 5 -11.98 -2.24 6.18
CA ASP A 5 -13.39 -1.83 6.11
C ASP A 5 -14.27 -2.94 5.52
N PHE A 6 -13.69 -4.02 5.00
CA PHE A 6 -14.41 -5.23 4.61
C PHE A 6 -14.74 -6.13 5.80
N PHE A 7 -14.29 -5.80 7.00
CA PHE A 7 -14.52 -6.62 8.19
C PHE A 7 -15.41 -5.91 9.18
N ILE A 8 -16.30 -6.67 9.81
CA ILE A 8 -17.12 -6.23 10.94
C ILE A 8 -16.70 -6.95 12.21
N GLU A 9 -16.93 -6.32 13.35
CA GLU A 9 -16.73 -6.94 14.66
C GLU A 9 -18.02 -7.66 15.07
N THR A 10 -17.92 -8.95 15.37
CA THR A 10 -19.03 -9.70 15.95
C THR A 10 -19.22 -9.31 17.41
N ALA A 11 -20.48 -9.22 17.85
CA ALA A 11 -20.79 -8.96 19.24
C ALA A 11 -20.33 -10.13 20.12
N ASP A 12 -19.92 -9.80 21.35
CA ASP A 12 -19.47 -10.77 22.34
C ASP A 12 -20.66 -11.64 22.81
N GLU A 13 -20.70 -12.91 22.39
CA GLU A 13 -21.78 -13.82 22.77
C GLU A 13 -21.59 -14.47 24.16
N GLY A 14 -20.60 -14.06 24.97
CA GLY A 14 -20.49 -14.58 26.34
C GLY A 14 -19.51 -13.85 27.28
N PRO A 15 -19.47 -14.23 28.57
CA PRO A 15 -18.68 -13.52 29.61
C PRO A 15 -17.15 -13.60 29.45
N TRP A 16 -16.67 -14.33 28.45
CA TRP A 16 -15.26 -14.59 28.16
C TRP A 16 -14.94 -14.56 26.67
N GLY A 17 -15.89 -14.15 25.81
CA GLY A 17 -15.66 -14.09 24.38
C GLY A 17 -14.73 -12.93 24.04
N LYS A 18 -13.97 -13.09 22.96
CA LYS A 18 -13.21 -11.98 22.36
C LYS A 18 -13.97 -11.59 21.11
N ALA A 19 -14.22 -10.31 20.92
CA ALA A 19 -14.75 -9.78 19.66
C ALA A 19 -13.88 -10.30 18.50
N GLN A 20 -14.51 -11.01 17.57
CA GLN A 20 -13.82 -11.55 16.39
C GLN A 20 -14.15 -10.65 15.20
N ARG A 21 -13.13 -10.40 14.37
CA ARG A 21 -13.34 -9.74 13.08
C ARG A 21 -13.68 -10.79 12.03
N VAL A 22 -14.81 -10.60 11.37
CA VAL A 22 -15.32 -11.47 10.30
C VAL A 22 -15.58 -10.65 9.05
N LEU A 23 -15.57 -11.28 7.88
CA LEU A 23 -15.87 -10.59 6.63
C LEU A 23 -17.32 -10.07 6.65
N ASP A 24 -17.52 -8.85 6.18
CA ASP A 24 -18.85 -8.31 5.91
C ASP A 24 -19.36 -8.88 4.58
N GLU A 25 -19.91 -10.10 4.64
CA GLU A 25 -20.43 -10.80 3.46
C GLU A 25 -21.51 -10.00 2.73
N ALA A 26 -22.36 -9.28 3.48
CA ALA A 26 -23.40 -8.43 2.90
C ALA A 26 -22.80 -7.27 2.08
N LEU A 27 -21.70 -6.67 2.56
CA LEU A 27 -20.95 -5.68 1.79
C LEU A 27 -20.32 -6.29 0.54
N ILE A 28 -19.75 -7.48 0.64
CA ILE A 28 -19.16 -8.19 -0.52
C ILE A 28 -20.22 -8.49 -1.58
N GLU A 29 -21.41 -8.95 -1.18
CA GLU A 29 -22.55 -9.15 -2.09
C GLU A 29 -23.01 -7.85 -2.76
N GLN A 30 -23.11 -6.75 -2.00
CA GLN A 30 -23.46 -5.43 -2.56
C GLN A 30 -22.44 -4.96 -3.59
N ILE A 31 -21.15 -5.17 -3.32
CA ILE A 31 -20.06 -4.83 -4.23
C ILE A 31 -20.14 -5.66 -5.51
N HIS A 32 -20.36 -6.96 -5.36
CA HIS A 32 -20.54 -7.87 -6.49
C HIS A 32 -21.71 -7.43 -7.37
N ALA A 33 -22.87 -7.14 -6.77
CA ALA A 33 -24.07 -6.67 -7.46
C ALA A 33 -23.96 -5.25 -8.05
N GLY A 34 -22.93 -4.48 -7.69
CA GLY A 34 -22.81 -3.08 -8.09
C GLY A 34 -23.84 -2.15 -7.43
N ALA A 35 -24.43 -2.56 -6.31
CA ALA A 35 -25.49 -1.83 -5.60
C ALA A 35 -24.96 -0.86 -4.53
N GLY A 36 -23.65 -0.59 -4.52
CA GLY A 36 -22.98 0.25 -3.52
C GLY A 36 -23.10 1.75 -3.81
N ARG A 37 -22.99 2.57 -2.75
CA ARG A 37 -22.92 4.04 -2.87
C ARG A 37 -21.54 4.56 -3.29
N ARG A 38 -20.51 3.71 -3.25
CA ARG A 38 -19.11 4.07 -3.56
C ARG A 38 -18.85 3.84 -5.03
N ALA A 39 -17.96 4.66 -5.61
CA ALA A 39 -17.50 4.46 -6.98
C ALA A 39 -16.70 3.14 -7.06
N ASP A 40 -16.81 2.43 -8.18
CA ASP A 40 -16.14 1.14 -8.38
C ASP A 40 -14.61 1.24 -8.15
N VAL A 41 -13.97 2.31 -8.62
CA VAL A 41 -12.52 2.54 -8.41
C VAL A 41 -12.15 2.70 -6.93
N GLU A 42 -13.06 3.21 -6.09
CA GLU A 42 -12.82 3.38 -4.66
C GLU A 42 -12.86 2.05 -3.90
N VAL A 43 -13.62 1.08 -4.42
CA VAL A 43 -13.76 -0.26 -3.87
C VAL A 43 -12.71 -1.22 -4.43
N ALA A 44 -12.40 -1.10 -5.72
CA ALA A 44 -11.50 -1.99 -6.44
C ALA A 44 -10.10 -2.05 -5.81
N VAL A 45 -9.52 -0.88 -5.51
CA VAL A 45 -8.15 -0.78 -4.94
C VAL A 45 -8.02 -1.55 -3.62
N PRO A 46 -8.81 -1.24 -2.57
CA PRO A 46 -8.67 -1.95 -1.30
C PRO A 46 -9.11 -3.42 -1.39
N LEU A 47 -10.05 -3.78 -2.27
CA LEU A 47 -10.49 -5.16 -2.47
C LEU A 47 -9.41 -6.01 -3.17
N ALA A 48 -8.77 -5.45 -4.19
CA ALA A 48 -7.64 -6.10 -4.88
C ALA A 48 -6.50 -6.37 -3.92
N ARG A 49 -6.18 -5.44 -3.02
CA ARG A 49 -5.16 -5.62 -1.99
C ARG A 49 -5.53 -6.69 -0.97
N LEU A 50 -6.76 -6.64 -0.45
CA LEU A 50 -7.27 -7.66 0.47
C LEU A 50 -7.09 -9.06 -0.14
N ILE A 51 -7.55 -9.26 -1.37
CA ILE A 51 -7.50 -10.58 -2.01
C ILE A 51 -6.06 -10.98 -2.31
N HIS A 52 -5.20 -10.06 -2.76
CA HIS A 52 -3.79 -10.36 -2.98
C HIS A 52 -3.11 -10.84 -1.69
N ASP A 53 -3.29 -10.10 -0.59
CA ASP A 53 -2.70 -10.43 0.72
C ASP A 53 -3.22 -11.78 1.24
N GLU A 54 -4.53 -12.04 1.12
CA GLU A 54 -5.15 -13.27 1.61
C GLU A 54 -4.70 -14.50 0.80
N PHE A 55 -4.58 -14.39 -0.52
CA PHE A 55 -4.07 -15.48 -1.34
C PHE A 55 -2.57 -15.71 -1.11
N GLU A 56 -1.78 -14.65 -0.89
CA GLU A 56 -0.37 -14.79 -0.52
C GLU A 56 -0.21 -15.46 0.84
N GLY A 57 -0.98 -15.04 1.84
CA GLY A 57 -1.02 -15.67 3.16
C GLY A 57 -1.40 -17.15 3.07
N HIS A 58 -2.46 -17.48 2.33
CA HIS A 58 -2.85 -18.87 2.08
C HIS A 58 -1.72 -19.69 1.45
N GLY A 59 -1.01 -19.08 0.49
CA GLY A 59 0.08 -19.70 -0.25
C GLY A 59 1.37 -19.83 0.53
N THR A 60 1.61 -19.08 1.60
CA THR A 60 2.94 -18.99 2.22
C THR A 60 2.95 -19.41 3.67
N ASP A 61 2.49 -18.56 4.57
CA ASP A 61 2.56 -18.73 6.03
C ASP A 61 1.26 -19.27 6.65
N GLY A 62 0.20 -19.41 5.85
CA GLY A 62 -1.12 -19.88 6.29
C GLY A 62 -1.88 -18.84 7.10
N ASN A 63 -1.40 -17.59 7.16
CA ASN A 63 -2.03 -16.52 7.91
C ASN A 63 -3.11 -15.86 7.06
N THR A 64 -4.29 -16.48 7.00
CA THR A 64 -5.47 -15.96 6.31
C THR A 64 -6.55 -15.56 7.31
N ARG A 65 -7.24 -14.46 7.02
CA ARG A 65 -8.43 -14.04 7.75
C ARG A 65 -9.71 -14.60 7.13
N LEU A 66 -9.68 -14.91 5.84
CA LEU A 66 -10.82 -15.48 5.12
C LEU A 66 -10.84 -17.00 5.20
N SER A 67 -12.03 -17.58 5.16
CA SER A 67 -12.29 -18.98 4.80
C SER A 67 -12.22 -19.17 3.27
N ASN A 68 -12.20 -20.43 2.82
CA ASN A 68 -12.20 -20.73 1.38
C ASN A 68 -13.47 -20.19 0.69
N ILE A 69 -14.65 -20.30 1.33
CA ILE A 69 -15.92 -19.79 0.80
C ILE A 69 -15.89 -18.26 0.70
N GLU A 70 -15.42 -17.58 1.74
CA GLU A 70 -15.28 -16.12 1.75
C GLU A 70 -14.28 -15.65 0.67
N SER A 71 -13.18 -16.38 0.46
CA SER A 71 -12.20 -16.07 -0.59
C SER A 71 -12.82 -16.13 -1.99
N ARG A 72 -13.71 -17.10 -2.23
CA ARG A 72 -14.47 -17.23 -3.47
C ARG A 72 -15.40 -16.05 -3.70
N GLY A 73 -16.15 -15.66 -2.66
CA GLY A 73 -17.05 -14.51 -2.70
C GLY A 73 -16.30 -13.20 -2.97
N ALA A 74 -15.19 -12.98 -2.26
CA ALA A 74 -14.34 -11.81 -2.45
C ALA A 74 -13.73 -11.76 -3.87
N MET A 75 -13.22 -12.89 -4.37
CA MET A 75 -12.69 -12.99 -5.75
C MET A 75 -13.77 -12.66 -6.79
N ALA A 76 -14.99 -13.19 -6.63
CA ALA A 76 -16.10 -12.89 -7.52
C ALA A 76 -16.51 -11.40 -7.47
N ALA A 77 -16.51 -10.80 -6.28
CA ALA A 77 -16.76 -9.37 -6.12
C ALA A 77 -15.69 -8.52 -6.80
N LEU A 78 -14.41 -8.88 -6.67
CA LEU A 78 -13.30 -8.20 -7.34
C LEU A 78 -13.42 -8.29 -8.86
N ARG A 79 -13.65 -9.49 -9.40
CA ARG A 79 -13.87 -9.67 -10.85
C ARG A 79 -15.01 -8.80 -11.36
N ALA A 80 -16.12 -8.73 -10.63
CA ALA A 80 -17.27 -7.91 -11.01
C ALA A 80 -16.95 -6.41 -11.02
N VAL A 81 -16.26 -5.91 -10.00
CA VAL A 81 -15.83 -4.51 -9.92
C VAL A 81 -14.84 -4.17 -11.02
N LEU A 82 -13.82 -5.02 -11.25
CA LEU A 82 -12.81 -4.79 -12.28
C LEU A 82 -13.41 -4.83 -13.68
N ALA A 83 -14.38 -5.72 -13.93
CA ALA A 83 -15.10 -5.77 -15.20
C ALA A 83 -15.86 -4.46 -15.48
N ARG A 84 -16.47 -3.83 -14.46
CA ARG A 84 -17.13 -2.52 -14.61
C ARG A 84 -16.15 -1.36 -14.86
N LEU A 85 -14.88 -1.55 -14.50
CA LEU A 85 -13.80 -0.59 -14.73
C LEU A 85 -13.00 -0.88 -16.01
N ASP A 86 -13.42 -1.88 -16.81
CA ASP A 86 -12.69 -2.38 -17.98
C ASP A 86 -11.24 -2.79 -17.67
N VAL A 87 -10.96 -3.23 -16.43
CA VAL A 87 -9.65 -3.74 -16.01
C VAL A 87 -9.62 -5.27 -16.18
N PRO A 88 -8.78 -5.83 -17.07
CA PRO A 88 -8.74 -7.26 -17.30
C PRO A 88 -8.15 -7.99 -16.09
N PHE A 89 -8.90 -8.96 -15.56
CA PHE A 89 -8.44 -9.81 -14.47
C PHE A 89 -9.06 -11.20 -14.56
N ALA A 90 -8.23 -12.17 -14.97
CA ALA A 90 -8.63 -13.54 -15.20
C ALA A 90 -7.67 -14.54 -14.55
N PRO A 91 -7.55 -14.58 -13.21
CA PRO A 91 -6.77 -15.61 -12.55
C PRO A 91 -7.35 -17.00 -12.86
N PRO A 92 -6.50 -18.05 -12.97
CA PRO A 92 -6.90 -19.42 -13.30
C PRO A 92 -7.44 -20.21 -12.10
N PHE A 93 -7.90 -19.51 -11.07
CA PHE A 93 -8.45 -20.04 -9.83
C PHE A 93 -9.48 -19.05 -9.27
N ASP A 94 -10.46 -19.56 -8.53
CA ASP A 94 -11.53 -18.73 -7.97
C ASP A 94 -11.48 -18.62 -6.45
N ASP A 95 -10.79 -19.54 -5.77
CA ASP A 95 -10.67 -19.58 -4.32
C ASP A 95 -9.32 -20.16 -3.88
N PHE A 96 -9.12 -20.32 -2.57
CA PHE A 96 -7.90 -20.86 -2.00
C PHE A 96 -7.62 -22.31 -2.42
N ASP A 97 -8.62 -23.17 -2.46
CA ASP A 97 -8.45 -24.58 -2.83
C ASP A 97 -8.08 -24.74 -4.32
N ASP A 98 -8.69 -23.93 -5.19
CA ASP A 98 -8.35 -23.85 -6.61
C ASP A 98 -6.94 -23.29 -6.81
N PHE A 99 -6.57 -22.25 -6.05
CA PHE A 99 -5.21 -21.70 -6.09
C PHE A 99 -4.17 -22.73 -5.62
N ARG A 100 -4.49 -23.48 -4.56
CA ARG A 100 -3.66 -24.59 -4.07
C ARG A 100 -3.46 -25.67 -5.11
N THR A 101 -4.53 -26.01 -5.84
CA THR A 101 -4.47 -26.97 -6.94
C THR A 101 -3.62 -26.44 -8.09
N TYR A 102 -3.81 -25.17 -8.46
CA TYR A 102 -3.09 -24.51 -9.52
C TYR A 102 -1.59 -24.42 -9.23
N TRP A 103 -1.17 -23.96 -8.05
CA TRP A 103 0.25 -23.80 -7.74
C TRP A 103 0.96 -25.16 -7.70
N LYS A 104 0.28 -26.24 -7.25
CA LYS A 104 0.86 -27.59 -7.22
C LYS A 104 1.14 -28.08 -8.63
N ARG A 105 0.19 -27.87 -9.55
CA ARG A 105 0.35 -28.22 -10.98
C ARG A 105 1.47 -27.43 -11.64
N ASN A 106 1.71 -26.21 -11.21
CA ASN A 106 2.78 -25.34 -11.72
C ASN A 106 4.13 -25.53 -11.01
N GLY A 107 4.33 -26.64 -10.28
CA GLY A 107 5.61 -26.96 -9.67
C GLY A 107 5.99 -26.08 -8.47
N ALA A 108 5.08 -25.25 -7.95
CA ALA A 108 5.31 -24.38 -6.80
C ALA A 108 5.06 -25.10 -5.45
N ALA A 109 5.31 -26.42 -5.41
CA ALA A 109 5.25 -27.24 -4.21
C ALA A 109 6.66 -27.57 -3.70
N GLY A 110 6.85 -27.70 -2.38
CA GLY A 110 8.14 -28.04 -1.77
C GLY A 110 9.03 -26.84 -1.42
N THR A 111 10.32 -27.10 -1.18
CA THR A 111 11.33 -26.12 -0.77
C THR A 111 11.52 -25.04 -1.84
N GLY A 112 11.38 -23.76 -1.48
CA GLY A 112 11.38 -22.63 -2.43
C GLY A 112 10.01 -22.33 -3.07
N GLY A 113 8.99 -23.17 -2.83
CA GLY A 113 7.64 -22.99 -3.38
C GLY A 113 6.92 -21.73 -2.91
N TRP A 114 7.29 -21.16 -1.76
CA TRP A 114 6.71 -19.90 -1.27
C TRP A 114 7.02 -18.72 -2.19
N GLN A 115 8.27 -18.59 -2.65
CA GLN A 115 8.64 -17.54 -3.59
C GLN A 115 7.91 -17.73 -4.92
N ALA A 116 7.86 -18.96 -5.43
CA ALA A 116 7.13 -19.26 -6.66
C ALA A 116 5.63 -18.92 -6.59
N ARG A 117 4.99 -19.10 -5.42
CA ARG A 117 3.58 -18.71 -5.20
C ARG A 117 3.40 -17.19 -5.18
N ARG A 118 4.32 -16.46 -4.53
CA ARG A 118 4.35 -14.98 -4.58
C ARG A 118 4.51 -14.49 -6.01
N ASP A 119 5.40 -15.11 -6.80
CA ASP A 119 5.63 -14.73 -8.19
C ASP A 119 4.40 -15.00 -9.07
N ILE A 120 3.64 -16.08 -8.83
CA ILE A 120 2.36 -16.35 -9.51
C ILE A 120 1.36 -15.23 -9.22
N LEU A 121 1.21 -14.84 -7.95
CA LEU A 121 0.27 -13.80 -7.55
C LEU A 121 0.70 -12.43 -8.07
N ALA A 122 1.97 -12.06 -7.92
CA ALA A 122 2.51 -10.80 -8.43
C ALA A 122 2.27 -10.63 -9.94
N LYS A 123 2.47 -11.69 -10.74
CA LYS A 123 2.19 -11.67 -12.19
C LYS A 123 0.73 -11.38 -12.53
N LEU A 124 -0.21 -11.78 -11.68
CA LEU A 124 -1.65 -11.60 -11.88
C LEU A 124 -2.16 -10.28 -11.31
N PHE A 125 -1.68 -9.90 -10.12
CA PHE A 125 -2.20 -8.76 -9.37
C PHE A 125 -1.47 -7.45 -9.65
N ASN A 126 -0.16 -7.45 -9.96
CA ASN A 126 0.56 -6.19 -10.20
C ASN A 126 -0.04 -5.38 -11.36
N PRO A 127 -0.39 -5.97 -12.52
CA PRO A 127 -1.04 -5.21 -13.59
C PRO A 127 -2.39 -4.60 -13.18
N VAL A 128 -3.14 -5.28 -12.31
CA VAL A 128 -4.41 -4.77 -11.78
C VAL A 128 -4.16 -3.59 -10.85
N HIS A 129 -3.23 -3.72 -9.91
CA HIS A 129 -2.85 -2.63 -9.00
C HIS A 129 -2.40 -1.40 -9.77
N ASP A 130 -1.63 -1.61 -10.84
CA ASP A 130 -1.15 -0.52 -11.69
C ASP A 130 -2.28 0.21 -12.41
N GLN A 131 -3.19 -0.51 -13.07
CA GLN A 131 -4.33 0.10 -13.76
C GLN A 131 -5.29 0.80 -12.79
N LEU A 132 -5.55 0.21 -11.63
CA LEU A 132 -6.39 0.84 -10.61
C LEU A 132 -5.75 2.11 -10.04
N ALA A 133 -4.42 2.14 -9.88
CA ALA A 133 -3.71 3.34 -9.47
C ALA A 133 -3.87 4.45 -10.53
N ASP A 134 -3.73 4.12 -11.82
CA ASP A 134 -3.88 5.10 -12.91
C ASP A 134 -5.31 5.66 -13.00
N LEU A 135 -6.33 4.80 -12.89
CA LEU A 135 -7.74 5.20 -12.84
C LEU A 135 -8.03 6.12 -11.64
N GLN A 136 -7.43 5.81 -10.50
CA GLN A 136 -7.57 6.62 -9.29
C GLN A 136 -6.90 7.99 -9.43
N VAL A 137 -5.73 8.06 -10.07
CA VAL A 137 -5.06 9.34 -10.38
C VAL A 137 -5.91 10.19 -11.33
N GLY A 138 -6.52 9.60 -12.37
CA GLY A 138 -7.41 10.31 -13.30
C GLY A 138 -8.66 10.89 -12.65
N ALA A 139 -9.22 10.22 -11.64
CA ALA A 139 -10.39 10.68 -10.90
C ALA A 139 -10.06 11.77 -9.85
N LEU A 140 -8.81 11.85 -9.39
CA LEU A 140 -8.35 12.80 -8.39
C LEU A 140 -7.90 14.12 -9.04
N ARG A 141 -8.81 15.10 -9.14
CA ARG A 141 -8.43 16.50 -9.45
C ARG A 141 -7.46 16.99 -8.35
N SER A 142 -6.16 17.06 -8.66
CA SER A 142 -5.11 17.08 -7.63
C SER A 142 -5.12 18.34 -6.76
N VAL A 143 -5.24 18.16 -5.44
CA VAL A 143 -5.13 19.21 -4.41
C VAL A 143 -3.74 19.20 -3.72
N LEU A 144 -2.96 18.13 -3.94
CA LEU A 144 -1.62 17.94 -3.38
C LEU A 144 -0.55 18.01 -4.48
N ALA A 145 0.71 18.11 -4.08
CA ALA A 145 1.88 18.18 -4.95
C ALA A 145 1.85 17.08 -6.01
N GLN A 146 2.17 17.44 -7.25
CA GLN A 146 2.31 16.50 -8.37
C GLN A 146 3.78 16.47 -8.80
N PRO A 147 4.31 15.31 -9.22
CA PRO A 147 5.69 15.22 -9.61
C PRO A 147 5.90 15.94 -10.95
N VAL A 148 6.99 16.72 -11.05
CA VAL A 148 7.39 17.39 -12.30
C VAL A 148 8.20 16.39 -13.13
N THR A 149 7.50 15.52 -13.87
CA THR A 149 8.10 14.41 -14.63
C THR A 149 7.08 13.79 -15.59
N THR A 150 7.56 13.08 -16.61
CA THR A 150 6.78 12.19 -17.46
C THR A 150 6.45 10.84 -16.80
N HIS A 151 7.09 10.53 -15.66
CA HIS A 151 6.86 9.32 -14.88
C HIS A 151 6.02 9.66 -13.63
N PRO A 152 4.67 9.61 -13.71
CA PRO A 152 3.80 10.04 -12.60
C PRO A 152 3.93 9.17 -11.34
N ARG A 153 4.68 8.07 -11.43
CA ARG A 153 4.87 7.04 -10.42
C ARG A 153 6.34 6.94 -10.02
N THR A 154 6.57 6.49 -8.80
CA THR A 154 7.92 6.22 -8.30
C THR A 154 8.56 4.98 -8.91
N GLY A 155 7.75 4.04 -9.42
CA GLY A 155 8.22 2.73 -9.85
C GLY A 155 8.36 1.74 -8.69
N TRP A 156 8.20 2.21 -7.45
CA TRP A 156 8.04 1.36 -6.28
C TRP A 156 6.55 1.19 -5.98
N THR A 157 5.95 0.09 -6.45
CA THR A 157 4.50 -0.18 -6.37
C THR A 157 3.92 0.11 -4.99
N ARG A 158 4.56 -0.39 -3.92
CA ARG A 158 4.10 -0.17 -2.54
C ARG A 158 4.16 1.31 -2.09
N VAL A 159 5.10 2.09 -2.59
CA VAL A 159 5.17 3.53 -2.30
C VAL A 159 4.07 4.27 -3.04
N ASP A 160 3.87 3.95 -4.32
CA ASP A 160 2.84 4.55 -5.17
C ASP A 160 1.43 4.30 -4.63
N GLU A 161 1.21 3.08 -4.16
CA GLU A 161 -0.03 2.65 -3.50
C GLU A 161 -0.40 3.51 -2.29
N GLU A 162 0.55 3.71 -1.38
CA GLU A 162 0.32 4.50 -0.17
C GLU A 162 0.22 6.01 -0.49
N VAL A 163 0.92 6.49 -1.51
CA VAL A 163 0.74 7.86 -2.01
C VAL A 163 -0.66 8.06 -2.59
N ALA A 164 -1.20 7.08 -3.31
CA ALA A 164 -2.56 7.13 -3.83
C ALA A 164 -3.61 7.11 -2.70
N GLU A 165 -3.41 6.28 -1.66
CA GLU A 165 -4.22 6.28 -0.43
C GLU A 165 -4.22 7.65 0.26
N LEU A 166 -3.03 8.20 0.48
CA LEU A 166 -2.83 9.51 1.11
C LEU A 166 -3.58 10.61 0.36
N ARG A 167 -3.45 10.65 -0.98
CA ARG A 167 -4.16 11.62 -1.83
C ARG A 167 -5.67 11.52 -1.66
N ARG A 168 -6.20 10.30 -1.67
CA ARG A 168 -7.64 10.05 -1.55
C ARG A 168 -8.17 10.44 -0.18
N HIS A 169 -7.52 10.01 0.91
CA HIS A 169 -7.96 10.37 2.25
C HIS A 169 -7.91 11.89 2.46
N PHE A 170 -6.88 12.58 1.98
CA PHE A 170 -6.80 14.03 2.11
C PHE A 170 -7.89 14.78 1.31
N GLN A 171 -8.23 14.28 0.13
CA GLN A 171 -9.31 14.85 -0.69
C GLN A 171 -10.66 14.78 0.03
N ALA A 172 -10.96 13.63 0.67
CA ALA A 172 -12.19 13.42 1.42
C ALA A 172 -12.19 14.03 2.83
N ALA A 173 -11.01 14.29 3.42
CA ALA A 173 -10.89 14.76 4.80
C ALA A 173 -11.60 16.09 5.06
N ARG A 174 -12.46 16.11 6.09
CA ARG A 174 -13.20 17.31 6.54
C ARG A 174 -13.06 17.55 8.04
N THR A 175 -12.78 16.52 8.83
CA THR A 175 -12.78 16.55 10.30
C THR A 175 -11.37 16.44 10.89
N PRO A 176 -11.17 16.84 12.16
CA PRO A 176 -9.91 16.61 12.88
C PRO A 176 -9.47 15.14 12.89
N GLN A 177 -10.42 14.21 12.96
CA GLN A 177 -10.11 12.78 12.92
C GLN A 177 -9.59 12.36 11.54
N ASP A 178 -10.18 12.87 10.46
CA ASP A 178 -9.68 12.63 9.10
C ASP A 178 -8.25 13.16 8.93
N TYR A 179 -7.96 14.36 9.46
CA TYR A 179 -6.63 14.94 9.41
C TYR A 179 -5.59 14.14 10.21
N ARG A 180 -5.97 13.48 11.31
CA ARG A 180 -5.11 12.50 11.99
C ARG A 180 -4.82 11.29 11.13
N ASN A 181 -5.85 10.76 10.47
CA ASN A 181 -5.72 9.60 9.58
C ASN A 181 -4.77 9.91 8.42
N VAL A 182 -4.86 11.11 7.81
CA VAL A 182 -3.89 11.57 6.80
C VAL A 182 -2.46 11.62 7.37
N GLY A 183 -2.30 12.04 8.63
CA GLY A 183 -0.99 12.01 9.29
C GLY A 183 -0.44 10.60 9.52
N ASN A 184 -1.32 9.62 9.78
CA ASN A 184 -0.93 8.22 9.85
C ASN A 184 -0.50 7.69 8.48
N ASP A 185 -1.22 8.06 7.41
CA ASP A 185 -0.87 7.68 6.04
C ASP A 185 0.51 8.24 5.64
N CYS A 186 0.84 9.47 6.05
CA CYS A 186 2.18 10.03 5.86
C CYS A 186 3.29 9.15 6.44
N VAL A 187 3.06 8.55 7.60
CA VAL A 187 4.03 7.65 8.24
C VAL A 187 4.14 6.34 7.50
N ILE A 188 3.01 5.77 7.07
CA ILE A 188 3.00 4.53 6.29
C ILE A 188 3.79 4.72 4.99
N VAL A 189 3.56 5.83 4.27
CA VAL A 189 4.33 6.14 3.06
C VAL A 189 5.83 6.26 3.36
N LEU A 190 6.22 6.94 4.45
CA LEU A 190 7.63 7.03 4.84
C LEU A 190 8.23 5.65 5.15
N GLU A 191 7.49 4.77 5.83
CA GLU A 191 7.92 3.40 6.13
C GLU A 191 8.11 2.59 4.83
N ARG A 192 7.18 2.68 3.87
CA ARG A 192 7.32 2.05 2.56
C ARG A 192 8.49 2.63 1.76
N LEU A 193 8.66 3.95 1.81
CA LEU A 193 9.76 4.64 1.13
C LEU A 193 11.11 4.20 1.70
N SER A 194 11.24 4.15 3.02
CA SER A 194 12.42 3.65 3.71
C SER A 194 12.74 2.21 3.33
N ALA A 195 11.72 1.34 3.30
CA ALA A 195 11.90 -0.06 2.90
C ALA A 195 12.31 -0.22 1.43
N ALA A 196 11.90 0.70 0.54
CA ALA A 196 12.23 0.65 -0.88
C ALA A 196 13.60 1.27 -1.19
N ALA A 197 13.93 2.39 -0.55
CA ALA A 197 15.16 3.15 -0.83
C ALA A 197 16.37 2.59 -0.07
N TYR A 198 16.19 2.02 1.13
CA TYR A 198 17.30 1.51 1.92
C TYR A 198 17.73 0.10 1.46
N SER A 199 19.01 -0.08 1.13
CA SER A 199 19.65 -1.39 0.91
C SER A 199 20.77 -1.59 1.93
N ALA A 200 20.73 -2.67 2.70
CA ALA A 200 21.78 -2.98 3.67
C ALA A 200 23.15 -3.13 2.99
N ASP A 201 23.21 -3.77 1.82
CA ASP A 201 24.46 -3.98 1.06
C ASP A 201 25.15 -2.67 0.66
N ARG A 202 24.39 -1.59 0.50
CA ARG A 202 24.91 -0.26 0.11
C ARG A 202 25.04 0.69 1.28
N HIS A 203 24.05 0.68 2.16
CA HIS A 203 23.85 1.72 3.17
C HIS A 203 24.28 1.27 4.56
N LEU A 204 24.50 -0.02 4.83
CA LEU A 204 25.06 -0.43 6.11
C LEU A 204 26.56 -0.06 6.17
N SER A 205 27.03 0.41 7.31
CA SER A 205 28.45 0.75 7.49
C SER A 205 29.17 -0.37 8.23
N GLY A 206 29.94 -1.19 7.51
CA GLY A 206 30.76 -2.24 8.13
C GLY A 206 29.97 -3.12 9.11
N ASP A 207 30.40 -3.13 10.37
CA ASP A 207 29.85 -3.97 11.45
C ASP A 207 28.67 -3.32 12.22
N ASP A 208 28.09 -2.22 11.73
CA ASP A 208 26.93 -1.60 12.37
C ASP A 208 25.68 -2.50 12.28
N ASP A 209 24.83 -2.46 13.29
CA ASP A 209 23.52 -3.13 13.27
C ASP A 209 22.57 -2.47 12.28
N GLU A 210 21.85 -3.26 11.49
CA GLU A 210 20.84 -2.73 10.57
C GLU A 210 19.70 -2.05 11.36
N PRO A 211 19.42 -0.75 11.11
CA PRO A 211 18.31 -0.07 11.77
C PRO A 211 16.98 -0.72 11.39
N PRO A 212 16.04 -0.99 12.32
CA PRO A 212 14.72 -1.55 11.99
C PRO A 212 13.91 -0.66 11.04
N VAL A 213 12.96 -1.20 10.27
CA VAL A 213 12.09 -0.42 9.35
C VAL A 213 11.36 0.72 10.05
N ALA A 214 10.94 0.50 11.30
CA ALA A 214 10.28 1.50 12.15
C ALA A 214 11.18 2.69 12.51
N LYS A 215 12.51 2.54 12.35
CA LYS A 215 13.50 3.63 12.43
C LYS A 215 13.67 4.29 11.06
N THR A 216 12.53 4.72 10.50
CA THR A 216 12.41 5.25 9.15
C THR A 216 13.31 6.46 8.90
N LYS A 217 13.44 7.34 9.89
CA LYS A 217 14.32 8.50 9.81
C LYS A 217 15.78 8.06 9.68
N ASP A 218 16.24 7.17 10.55
CA ASP A 218 17.62 6.71 10.58
C ASP A 218 18.01 6.02 9.26
N ARG A 219 17.11 5.19 8.70
CA ARG A 219 17.30 4.56 7.38
C ARG A 219 17.41 5.59 6.25
N LEU A 220 16.49 6.54 6.17
CA LEU A 220 16.48 7.55 5.10
C LEU A 220 17.66 8.53 5.24
N ASP A 221 18.04 8.89 6.47
CA ASP A 221 19.24 9.70 6.76
C ASP A 221 20.49 8.98 6.24
N ARG A 222 20.58 7.66 6.44
CA ARG A 222 21.70 6.88 5.95
C ARG A 222 21.76 6.81 4.42
N VAL A 223 20.62 6.65 3.75
CA VAL A 223 20.55 6.67 2.28
C VAL A 223 21.10 7.99 1.73
N ILE A 224 20.66 9.14 2.24
CA ILE A 224 21.17 10.44 1.74
C ILE A 224 22.60 10.74 2.17
N GLU A 225 23.17 10.05 3.15
CA GLU A 225 24.59 10.18 3.47
C GLU A 225 25.47 9.43 2.48
N VAL A 226 25.01 8.28 1.99
CA VAL A 226 25.73 7.45 1.03
C VAL A 226 25.51 7.93 -0.40
N ASP A 227 24.26 8.18 -0.79
CA ASP A 227 23.89 8.47 -2.18
C ASP A 227 24.07 9.93 -2.57
N LEU A 228 24.21 10.81 -1.58
CA LEU A 228 24.45 12.24 -1.79
C LEU A 228 25.73 12.67 -1.06
N PRO A 229 26.92 12.18 -1.43
CA PRO A 229 28.17 12.54 -0.77
C PRO A 229 28.54 14.01 -1.08
N GLY A 230 29.58 14.51 -0.40
CA GLY A 230 30.20 15.79 -0.73
C GLY A 230 29.47 17.05 -0.26
N PRO A 231 30.15 18.21 -0.28
CA PRO A 231 29.57 19.51 0.09
C PRO A 231 28.53 20.02 -0.92
N GLU A 232 28.63 19.68 -2.20
CA GLU A 232 27.71 20.07 -3.26
C GLU A 232 26.27 19.61 -3.02
N ASN A 233 26.10 18.46 -2.35
CA ASN A 233 24.80 17.92 -2.01
C ASN A 233 24.30 18.35 -0.61
N ALA A 234 25.02 19.22 0.10
CA ALA A 234 24.69 19.57 1.49
C ALA A 234 23.30 20.19 1.64
N GLU A 235 22.89 21.06 0.71
CA GLU A 235 21.56 21.67 0.73
C GLU A 235 20.45 20.65 0.44
N LEU A 236 20.72 19.69 -0.46
CA LEU A 236 19.76 18.62 -0.76
C LEU A 236 19.55 17.72 0.46
N ARG A 237 20.62 17.34 1.15
CA ARG A 237 20.54 16.59 2.42
C ARG A 237 19.77 17.37 3.49
N LYS A 238 19.98 18.69 3.61
CA LYS A 238 19.22 19.55 4.56
C LYS A 238 17.73 19.56 4.23
N LEU A 239 17.38 19.71 2.95
CA LEU A 239 15.98 19.69 2.50
C LEU A 239 15.29 18.36 2.84
N VAL A 240 15.93 17.23 2.54
CA VAL A 240 15.39 15.90 2.87
C VAL A 240 15.15 15.75 4.37
N ARG A 241 16.14 16.10 5.20
CA ARG A 241 16.02 16.01 6.66
C ARG A 241 14.88 16.87 7.20
N ALA A 242 14.73 18.10 6.69
CA ALA A 242 13.66 18.99 7.08
C ALA A 242 12.28 18.45 6.66
N ALA A 243 12.16 17.89 5.46
CA ALA A 243 10.92 17.29 4.98
C ALA A 243 10.52 16.04 5.80
N ILE A 244 11.47 15.18 6.17
CA ILE A 244 11.23 14.02 7.04
C ILE A 244 10.69 14.49 8.40
N GLN A 245 11.33 15.49 9.00
CA GLN A 245 10.89 16.06 10.28
C GLN A 245 9.49 16.66 10.18
N GLN A 246 9.22 17.41 9.12
CA GLN A 246 7.91 18.04 8.89
C GLN A 246 6.80 16.99 8.70
N ALA A 247 7.06 15.92 7.96
CA ALA A 247 6.12 14.83 7.76
C ALA A 247 5.80 14.07 9.06
N GLN A 248 6.80 13.80 9.90
CA GLN A 248 6.60 13.11 11.18
C GLN A 248 5.94 13.99 12.25
N ALA A 249 6.16 15.31 12.19
CA ALA A 249 5.64 16.26 13.19
C ALA A 249 4.11 16.31 13.26
N VAL A 250 3.40 15.85 12.22
CA VAL A 250 1.93 15.79 12.20
C VAL A 250 1.35 14.97 13.36
N LYS A 251 2.08 13.96 13.86
CA LYS A 251 1.70 13.14 15.02
C LYS A 251 1.60 13.92 16.33
N HIS A 252 2.34 15.02 16.45
CA HIS A 252 2.47 15.80 17.69
C HIS A 252 1.72 17.14 17.65
N ARG A 253 1.04 17.46 16.53
CA ARG A 253 0.34 18.74 16.33
C ARG A 253 -1.17 18.56 16.37
N THR A 254 -1.88 19.62 16.73
CA THR A 254 -3.33 19.67 16.60
C THR A 254 -3.72 19.49 15.12
N PRO A 255 -4.45 18.42 14.76
CA PRO A 255 -4.72 18.07 13.37
C PRO A 255 -5.69 19.07 12.75
N ASN A 256 -5.26 19.72 11.68
CA ASN A 256 -6.10 20.55 10.83
C ASN A 256 -5.73 20.33 9.36
N ARG A 257 -6.60 20.75 8.45
CA ARG A 257 -6.43 20.55 7.00
C ARG A 257 -5.08 21.07 6.49
N ARG A 258 -4.64 22.22 6.99
CA ARG A 258 -3.39 22.86 6.59
C ARG A 258 -2.19 21.98 6.95
N HIS A 259 -2.08 21.55 8.20
CA HIS A 259 -0.96 20.73 8.64
C HIS A 259 -0.96 19.34 8.00
N ALA A 260 -2.13 18.73 7.83
CA ALA A 260 -2.26 17.46 7.13
C ALA A 260 -1.83 17.55 5.66
N GLY A 261 -2.23 18.63 4.96
CA GLY A 261 -1.83 18.87 3.58
C GLY A 261 -0.33 19.09 3.43
N ILE A 262 0.26 19.96 4.27
CA ILE A 262 1.71 20.22 4.25
C ILE A 262 2.52 18.94 4.55
N ALA A 263 2.07 18.12 5.51
CA ALA A 263 2.70 16.83 5.79
C ALA A 263 2.61 15.89 4.59
N ALA A 264 1.43 15.79 3.96
CA ALA A 264 1.23 14.96 2.78
C ALA A 264 2.12 15.40 1.60
N ASP A 265 2.18 16.71 1.32
CA ASP A 265 3.06 17.28 0.29
C ASP A 265 4.55 17.01 0.58
N SER A 266 4.96 17.08 1.84
CA SER A 266 6.34 16.80 2.25
C SER A 266 6.73 15.35 1.97
N VAL A 267 5.83 14.40 2.23
CA VAL A 267 6.09 12.98 1.98
C VAL A 267 6.07 12.64 0.49
N ILE A 268 5.16 13.25 -0.28
CA ILE A 268 5.13 13.10 -1.74
C ILE A 268 6.42 13.68 -2.36
N LEU A 269 6.89 14.82 -1.87
CA LEU A 269 8.18 15.39 -2.27
C LEU A 269 9.32 14.39 -2.02
N LEU A 270 9.39 13.81 -0.81
CA LEU A 270 10.40 12.81 -0.47
C LEU A 270 10.34 11.61 -1.40
N ALA A 271 9.17 11.02 -1.62
CA ALA A 271 9.01 9.87 -2.53
C ALA A 271 9.56 10.17 -3.93
N ASN A 272 9.30 11.37 -4.45
CA ASN A 272 9.80 11.80 -5.75
C ASN A 272 11.30 12.10 -5.78
N MET A 273 11.87 12.60 -4.68
CA MET A 273 13.31 12.84 -4.57
C MET A 273 14.07 11.52 -4.52
N PHE A 274 13.66 10.58 -3.66
CA PHE A 274 14.31 9.28 -3.53
C PHE A 274 14.20 8.44 -4.78
N ARG A 275 13.09 8.52 -5.51
CA ARG A 275 12.98 7.96 -6.86
C ARG A 275 14.11 8.44 -7.77
N ARG A 276 14.39 9.75 -7.79
CA ARG A 276 15.46 10.34 -8.63
C ARG A 276 16.84 9.88 -8.18
N LEU A 277 17.06 9.71 -6.87
CA LEU A 277 18.33 9.19 -6.35
C LEU A 277 18.57 7.73 -6.73
N ALA A 278 17.51 6.96 -6.97
CA ALA A 278 17.59 5.58 -7.40
C ALA A 278 17.72 5.42 -8.93
N GLU A 279 17.52 6.49 -9.71
CA GLU A 279 17.77 6.48 -11.15
C GLU A 279 19.30 6.48 -11.38
N PRO A 280 19.82 5.67 -12.33
CA PRO A 280 21.22 5.75 -12.71
C PRO A 280 21.55 7.13 -13.27
N GLU A 281 22.71 7.69 -12.93
CA GLU A 281 23.20 8.94 -13.54
C GLU A 281 23.46 8.71 -15.03
N ASP A 282 23.04 9.67 -15.87
CA ASP A 282 23.28 9.70 -17.33
C ASP A 282 24.77 9.88 -17.68
#